data_AF-A0A6B1DPC7-F1
#
_entry.id   AF-A0A6B1DPC7-F1
#
_cell.length_a   1.000
_cell.length_b   1.000
_cell.length_c   1.000
_cell.angle_alpha   90.00
_cell.angle_beta   90.00
_cell.angle_gamma   90.00
#
_symmetry.space_group_name_H-M   'P 1'
#
loop_
_entity.id
_entity.type
_entity.pdbx_description
1 polymer ?
#
loop_
_entity_poly.entity_id
_entity_poly.type
_entity_poly.pdbx_seq_one_letter_code
_entity_poly.pdbx_strand_id
1 'polypeptide(L)'
;MRHRVAHRKLGRVTEHRIALLRNQATALLRHERITTTVAKAKELRPFVERLITVAKRGLADGADTPRAVHARRLVRRDVADLAVAGKLFETLAPRFAERPGGYTRVMRVGRRVGDDAELAQIELIGSEYDPEQDEPKADDQKKEAASSEEGGGRLRRVARRFRGPEAGGAGPGAADGGAKTHTKRTRKKI
;
A
#
# COMPACT_ATOMS: atom_id res chain seq x y z
N MET A 1 30.62 -2.51 27.26
CA MET A 1 29.59 -2.88 26.25
C MET A 1 28.36 -3.43 26.95
N ARG A 2 27.15 -3.25 26.41
CA ARG A 2 25.97 -3.96 26.92
C ARG A 2 25.94 -5.36 26.29
N HIS A 3 26.26 -6.39 27.05
CA HIS A 3 26.21 -7.77 26.57
C HIS A 3 24.76 -8.25 26.44
N ARG A 4 24.50 -9.17 25.50
CA ARG A 4 23.18 -9.82 25.27
C ARG A 4 22.01 -8.88 24.92
N VAL A 5 22.28 -7.67 24.44
CA VAL A 5 21.22 -6.79 23.94
C VAL A 5 20.91 -7.15 22.49
N ALA A 6 19.84 -7.92 22.30
CA ALA A 6 19.22 -8.14 21.00
C ALA A 6 18.38 -6.92 20.59
N HIS A 7 18.12 -6.78 19.29
CA HIS A 7 17.26 -5.76 18.68
C HIS A 7 17.84 -4.34 18.60
N ARG A 8 17.47 -3.61 17.54
CA ARG A 8 17.81 -2.19 17.37
C ARG A 8 16.82 -1.33 18.16
N LYS A 9 17.31 -0.29 18.84
CA LYS A 9 16.45 0.64 19.59
C LYS A 9 15.58 1.54 18.70
N LEU A 10 15.97 1.76 17.44
CA LEU A 10 15.27 2.62 16.48
C LEU A 10 14.95 4.04 17.00
N GLY A 11 15.74 4.54 17.97
CA GLY A 11 15.51 5.83 18.62
C GLY A 11 14.19 5.92 19.39
N ARG A 12 13.61 4.80 19.84
CA ARG A 12 12.29 4.76 20.50
C ARG A 12 12.34 3.98 21.81
N VAL A 13 11.45 4.34 22.73
CA VAL A 13 11.11 3.50 23.90
C VAL A 13 10.51 2.17 23.45
N THR A 14 10.57 1.17 24.32
CA THR A 14 10.18 -0.21 23.96
C THR A 14 8.74 -0.33 23.48
N GLU A 15 7.80 0.34 24.14
CA GLU A 15 6.37 0.33 23.77
C GLU A 15 6.15 0.89 22.36
N HIS A 16 6.70 2.08 22.09
CA HIS A 16 6.59 2.73 20.77
C HIS A 16 7.31 1.93 19.68
N ARG A 17 8.41 1.24 20.02
CA ARG A 17 9.12 0.37 19.10
C ARG A 17 8.27 -0.84 18.71
N ILE A 18 7.63 -1.48 19.68
CA ILE A 18 6.73 -2.63 19.44
C ILE A 18 5.51 -2.18 18.62
N ALA A 19 4.90 -1.04 18.97
CA ALA A 19 3.78 -0.49 18.21
C ALA A 19 4.15 -0.18 16.75
N LEU A 20 5.34 0.39 16.51
CA LEU A 20 5.85 0.61 15.16
C LEU A 20 5.97 -0.72 14.38
N LEU A 21 6.57 -1.75 14.99
CA LEU A 21 6.73 -3.06 14.33
C LEU A 21 5.38 -3.71 14.02
N ARG A 22 4.39 -3.61 14.91
CA ARG A 22 3.02 -4.10 14.68
C ARG A 22 2.35 -3.39 13.51
N ASN A 23 2.48 -2.06 13.45
CA ASN A 23 1.93 -1.27 12.35
C ASN A 23 2.59 -1.63 11.01
N GLN A 24 3.92 -1.73 10.99
CA GLN A 24 4.65 -2.10 9.77
C GLN A 24 4.37 -3.55 9.35
N ALA A 25 4.25 -4.48 10.29
CA ALA A 25 3.88 -5.86 10.00
C ALA A 25 2.47 -5.95 9.42
N THR A 26 1.51 -5.22 9.99
CA THR A 26 0.14 -5.17 9.47
C THR A 26 0.12 -4.60 8.05
N ALA A 27 0.88 -3.51 7.80
CA ALA A 27 1.00 -2.94 6.46
C ALA A 27 1.64 -3.91 5.46
N LEU A 28 2.72 -4.60 5.87
CA LEU A 28 3.39 -5.59 5.02
C LEU A 28 2.49 -6.79 4.71
N LEU A 29 1.74 -7.31 5.68
CA LEU A 29 0.82 -8.44 5.43
C LEU A 29 -0.37 -8.02 4.55
N ARG A 30 -0.80 -6.76 4.65
CA ARG A 30 -1.88 -6.22 3.81
C ARG A 30 -1.43 -6.05 2.36
N HIS A 31 -0.35 -5.31 2.13
CA HIS A 31 0.10 -4.90 0.80
C HIS A 31 1.18 -5.80 0.20
N GLU A 32 1.71 -6.75 0.96
CA GLU A 32 2.80 -7.69 0.61
C GLU A 32 4.15 -7.03 0.28
N ARG A 33 4.18 -5.70 0.12
CA ARG A 33 5.34 -4.86 -0.19
C ARG A 33 5.23 -3.52 0.53
N ILE A 34 6.28 -3.12 1.23
CA ILE A 34 6.40 -1.76 1.80
C ILE A 34 7.83 -1.21 1.66
N THR A 35 7.94 0.10 1.52
CA THR A 35 9.24 0.80 1.52
C THR A 35 9.45 1.49 2.86
N THR A 36 10.59 1.24 3.50
CA THR A 36 10.95 1.83 4.80
C THR A 36 12.46 2.04 4.90
N THR A 37 12.98 2.43 6.07
CA THR A 37 14.44 2.55 6.26
C THR A 37 15.08 1.19 6.49
N VAL A 38 16.34 1.00 6.06
CA VAL A 38 17.08 -0.26 6.19
C VAL A 38 17.05 -0.80 7.64
N ALA A 39 17.22 0.09 8.62
CA ALA A 39 17.20 -0.29 10.03
C ALA A 39 15.84 -0.85 10.48
N LYS A 40 14.73 -0.25 10.03
CA LYS A 40 13.37 -0.71 10.32
C LYS A 40 13.07 -2.03 9.60
N ALA A 41 13.43 -2.13 8.32
CA ALA A 41 13.22 -3.35 7.53
C ALA A 41 13.93 -4.55 8.17
N LYS A 42 15.20 -4.39 8.58
CA LYS A 42 15.97 -5.46 9.23
C LYS A 42 15.36 -5.91 10.56
N GLU A 43 14.76 -5.01 11.33
CA GLU A 43 14.08 -5.35 12.58
C GLU A 43 12.69 -5.96 12.35
N LEU A 44 12.03 -5.58 11.26
CA LEU A 44 10.72 -6.10 10.87
C LEU A 44 10.77 -7.56 10.42
N ARG A 45 11.85 -7.99 9.76
CA ARG A 45 12.04 -9.38 9.27
C ARG A 45 11.76 -10.45 10.33
N PRO A 46 12.48 -10.51 11.47
CA PRO A 46 12.24 -11.56 12.47
C PRO A 46 10.84 -11.48 13.09
N PHE A 47 10.26 -10.27 13.17
CA PHE A 47 8.91 -10.09 13.69
C PHE A 47 7.86 -10.73 12.78
N VAL A 48 7.93 -10.47 11.47
CA VAL A 48 7.00 -11.01 10.47
C VAL A 48 7.22 -12.50 10.23
N GLU A 49 8.48 -12.94 10.18
CA GLU A 49 8.80 -14.37 10.03
C GLU A 49 8.23 -15.22 11.17
N ARG A 50 8.26 -14.70 12.40
CA ARG A 50 7.60 -15.35 13.55
C ARG A 50 6.09 -15.45 13.36
N LEU A 51 5.43 -14.40 12.88
CA LEU A 51 3.97 -14.41 12.65
C LEU A 51 3.57 -15.46 11.61
N ILE A 52 4.26 -15.50 10.47
CA ILE A 52 4.01 -16.49 9.41
C ILE A 52 4.28 -17.91 9.92
N THR A 53 5.36 -18.10 10.70
CA THR A 53 5.68 -19.41 11.28
C THR A 53 4.61 -19.90 12.26
N VAL A 54 4.09 -19.01 13.11
CA VAL A 54 2.99 -19.33 14.02
C VAL A 54 1.73 -19.69 13.24
N ALA A 55 1.40 -18.92 12.19
CA ALA A 55 0.24 -19.20 11.36
C ALA A 55 0.34 -20.56 10.66
N LYS A 56 1.49 -20.84 10.02
CA LYS A 56 1.79 -22.12 9.38
C LYS A 56 1.70 -23.30 10.35
N ARG A 57 2.33 -23.20 11.52
CA ARG A 57 2.27 -24.26 12.56
C ARG A 57 0.86 -24.47 13.09
N GLY A 58 0.04 -23.43 13.13
CA GLY A 58 -1.36 -23.51 13.52
C GLY A 58 -2.22 -24.29 12.52
N LEU A 59 -1.91 -24.20 11.23
CA LEU A 59 -2.65 -24.88 10.16
C LEU A 59 -2.16 -26.29 9.85
N ALA A 60 -1.02 -26.71 10.38
CA ALA A 60 -0.43 -28.02 10.09
C ALA A 60 -1.39 -29.20 10.36
N ASP A 61 -2.23 -29.07 11.40
CA ASP A 61 -3.17 -30.12 11.83
C ASP A 61 -4.61 -29.87 11.36
N GLY A 62 -4.85 -28.84 10.52
CA GLY A 62 -6.17 -28.41 10.06
C GLY A 62 -6.71 -27.14 10.77
N ALA A 63 -7.73 -26.52 10.16
CA ALA A 63 -8.25 -25.21 10.56
C ALA A 63 -9.06 -25.21 11.87
N ASP A 64 -9.77 -26.30 12.17
CA ASP A 64 -10.68 -26.41 13.32
C ASP A 64 -10.06 -27.13 14.53
N THR A 65 -8.75 -26.99 14.69
CA THR A 65 -8.03 -27.60 15.82
C THR A 65 -7.82 -26.61 16.97
N PRO A 66 -7.68 -27.09 18.22
CA PRO A 66 -7.29 -26.24 19.35
C PRO A 66 -5.97 -25.47 19.10
N ARG A 67 -5.07 -26.08 18.32
CA ARG A 67 -3.79 -25.49 17.92
C ARG A 67 -3.97 -24.30 16.96
N ALA A 68 -4.85 -24.43 15.97
CA ALA A 68 -5.20 -23.34 15.06
C ALA A 68 -5.83 -22.15 15.81
N VAL A 69 -6.74 -22.42 16.75
CA VAL A 69 -7.34 -21.38 17.61
C VAL A 69 -6.29 -20.67 18.45
N HIS A 70 -5.36 -21.41 19.06
CA HIS A 70 -4.26 -20.83 19.82
C HIS A 70 -3.36 -19.96 18.94
N ALA A 71 -3.01 -20.41 17.74
CA ALA A 71 -2.21 -19.64 16.79
C ALA A 71 -2.90 -18.32 16.39
N ARG A 72 -4.22 -18.36 16.10
CA ARG A 72 -5.02 -17.16 15.81
C ARG A 72 -5.00 -16.17 16.99
N ARG A 73 -5.11 -16.66 18.23
CA ARG A 73 -5.00 -15.82 19.45
C ARG A 73 -3.62 -15.18 19.60
N LEU A 74 -2.55 -15.92 19.33
CA LEU A 74 -1.18 -15.38 19.39
C LEU A 74 -0.95 -14.29 18.34
N VAL A 75 -1.35 -14.52 17.09
CA VAL A 75 -1.23 -13.52 16.02
C VAL A 75 -2.04 -12.27 16.36
N ARG A 76 -3.25 -12.43 16.89
CA ARG A 76 -4.14 -11.31 17.23
C ARG A 76 -3.63 -10.41 18.35
N ARG A 77 -2.63 -10.84 19.12
CA ARG A 77 -1.90 -9.97 20.08
C ARG A 77 -1.06 -8.90 19.39
N ASP A 78 -0.61 -9.19 18.17
CA ASP A 78 0.29 -8.33 17.40
C ASP A 78 -0.38 -7.67 16.19
N VAL A 79 -1.34 -8.36 15.55
CA VAL A 79 -2.12 -7.87 14.41
C VAL A 79 -3.57 -7.72 14.84
N ALA A 80 -4.00 -6.47 15.08
CA ALA A 80 -5.35 -6.17 15.57
C ALA A 80 -6.42 -6.26 14.46
N ASP A 81 -6.05 -5.99 13.21
CA ASP A 81 -6.96 -6.03 12.07
C ASP A 81 -7.34 -7.47 11.71
N LEU A 82 -8.66 -7.74 11.76
CA LEU A 82 -9.25 -9.04 11.47
C LEU A 82 -9.08 -9.46 10.00
N ALA A 83 -9.16 -8.51 9.06
CA ALA A 83 -9.02 -8.83 7.64
C ALA A 83 -7.59 -9.27 7.32
N VAL A 84 -6.60 -8.59 7.87
CA VAL A 84 -5.18 -8.93 7.70
C VAL A 84 -4.85 -10.25 8.40
N ALA A 85 -5.40 -10.47 9.60
CA ALA A 85 -5.25 -11.75 10.29
C ALA A 85 -5.90 -12.90 9.50
N GLY A 86 -7.11 -12.72 8.95
CA GLY A 86 -7.76 -13.71 8.07
C GLY A 86 -6.90 -14.04 6.86
N LYS A 87 -6.44 -13.01 6.13
CA LYS A 87 -5.53 -13.13 4.98
C LYS A 87 -4.28 -13.95 5.32
N LEU A 88 -3.69 -13.74 6.50
CA LEU A 88 -2.49 -14.47 6.93
C LEU A 88 -2.73 -15.99 7.00
N PHE A 89 -3.88 -16.43 7.53
CA PHE A 89 -4.18 -17.86 7.65
C PHE A 89 -4.74 -18.46 6.36
N GLU A 90 -5.53 -17.71 5.59
CA GLU A 90 -6.22 -18.24 4.40
C GLU A 90 -5.32 -18.27 3.16
N THR A 91 -4.44 -17.26 3.00
CA THR A 91 -3.66 -17.09 1.76
C THR A 91 -2.15 -17.25 1.99
N LEU A 92 -1.60 -16.56 2.99
CA LEU A 92 -0.14 -16.49 3.15
C LEU A 92 0.45 -17.75 3.80
N ALA A 93 -0.21 -18.30 4.81
CA ALA A 93 0.31 -19.48 5.50
C ALA A 93 0.34 -20.74 4.60
N PRO A 94 -0.71 -21.05 3.80
CA PRO A 94 -0.65 -22.14 2.82
C PRO A 94 0.42 -21.91 1.74
N ARG A 95 0.55 -20.67 1.25
CA ARG A 95 1.58 -20.30 0.26
C ARG A 95 3.01 -20.58 0.73
N PHE A 96 3.27 -20.52 2.03
CA PHE A 96 4.59 -20.80 2.62
C PHE A 96 4.68 -22.17 3.29
N ALA A 97 3.75 -23.09 3.04
CA ALA A 97 3.69 -24.40 3.67
C ALA A 97 4.96 -25.24 3.45
N GLU A 98 5.56 -25.20 2.26
CA GLU A 98 6.76 -25.97 1.93
C GLU A 98 8.05 -25.29 2.39
N ARG A 99 8.04 -23.95 2.48
CA ARG A 99 9.24 -23.16 2.79
C ARG A 99 9.58 -23.19 4.28
N PRO A 100 10.77 -23.65 4.71
CA PRO A 100 11.12 -23.77 6.13
C PRO A 100 11.45 -22.43 6.82
N GLY A 101 11.69 -21.36 6.06
CA GLY A 101 11.98 -20.03 6.61
C GLY A 101 12.35 -19.00 5.53
N GLY A 102 12.64 -17.77 5.96
CA GLY A 102 13.00 -16.68 5.06
C GLY A 102 11.86 -16.31 4.13
N TYR A 103 10.71 -15.92 4.68
CA TYR A 103 9.52 -15.54 3.91
C TYR A 103 9.57 -14.11 3.37
N THR A 104 10.51 -13.31 3.87
CA THR A 104 10.67 -11.89 3.53
C THR A 104 11.97 -11.66 2.76
N ARG A 105 11.92 -10.77 1.76
CA ARG A 105 13.09 -10.25 1.04
C ARG A 105 13.27 -8.78 1.40
N VAL A 106 14.51 -8.35 1.60
CA VAL A 106 14.84 -6.94 1.83
C VAL A 106 15.82 -6.48 0.77
N MET A 107 15.40 -5.51 -0.03
CA MET A 107 16.19 -4.91 -1.10
C MET A 107 16.48 -3.44 -0.77
N ARG A 108 17.71 -2.99 -0.98
CA ARG A 108 18.06 -1.57 -0.84
C ARG A 108 17.60 -0.85 -2.10
N VAL A 109 16.86 0.25 -1.94
CA VAL A 109 16.29 0.99 -3.08
C VAL A 109 17.05 2.29 -3.34
N GLY A 110 17.71 2.84 -2.31
CA GLY A 110 18.47 4.09 -2.42
C GLY A 110 18.48 4.86 -1.10
N ARG A 111 18.58 6.18 -1.20
CA ARG A 111 18.56 7.08 -0.05
C ARG A 111 17.43 8.09 -0.18
N ARG A 112 16.83 8.45 0.95
CA ARG A 112 15.75 9.44 0.99
C ARG A 112 16.32 10.85 0.84
N VAL A 113 15.68 11.65 -0.01
CA VAL A 113 16.02 13.07 -0.18
C VAL A 113 15.69 13.83 1.11
N GLY A 114 16.63 14.66 1.57
CA GLY A 114 16.49 15.54 2.74
C GLY A 114 17.24 15.06 3.98
N ASP A 115 17.11 13.79 4.36
CA ASP A 115 17.79 13.23 5.55
C ASP A 115 18.81 12.11 5.24
N ASP A 116 19.05 11.83 3.95
CA ASP A 116 19.99 10.84 3.41
C ASP A 116 19.85 9.43 4.01
N ALA A 117 18.67 9.14 4.56
CA ALA A 117 18.40 7.88 5.23
C ALA A 117 18.34 6.75 4.20
N GLU A 118 19.10 5.66 4.42
CA GLU A 118 19.04 4.49 3.55
C GLU A 118 17.66 3.85 3.58
N LEU A 119 17.04 3.75 2.40
CA LEU A 119 15.76 3.09 2.20
C LEU A 119 15.96 1.64 1.76
N ALA A 120 15.07 0.79 2.25
CA ALA A 120 14.91 -0.57 1.84
C ALA A 120 13.43 -0.89 1.62
N GLN A 121 13.19 -1.68 0.61
CA GLN A 121 11.91 -2.29 0.34
C GLN A 121 11.91 -3.68 0.93
N ILE A 122 10.83 -4.00 1.65
CA ILE A 122 10.60 -5.32 2.23
C ILE A 122 9.35 -5.92 1.62
N GLU A 123 9.46 -7.17 1.18
CA GLU A 123 8.46 -7.88 0.38
C GLU A 123 8.30 -9.32 0.88
N LEU A 124 7.12 -9.89 0.65
CA LEU A 124 6.89 -11.32 0.81
C LEU A 124 7.33 -12.09 -0.44
N ILE A 125 7.96 -13.24 -0.28
CA ILE A 125 8.41 -14.04 -1.44
C ILE A 125 7.20 -14.56 -2.23
N GLY A 126 7.17 -14.33 -3.54
CA GLY A 126 6.06 -14.68 -4.43
C GLY A 126 5.00 -13.58 -4.61
N SER A 127 5.20 -12.41 -3.99
CA SER A 127 4.46 -11.18 -4.31
C SER A 127 5.28 -10.33 -5.26
N GLU A 128 6.13 -11.01 -6.04
CA GLU A 128 7.04 -10.38 -6.98
C GLU A 128 6.17 -9.64 -8.00
N TYR A 129 6.56 -8.40 -8.29
CA TYR A 129 5.91 -7.60 -9.30
C TYR A 129 6.10 -8.30 -10.64
N ASP A 130 5.03 -8.89 -11.15
CA ASP A 130 4.98 -9.47 -12.49
C ASP A 130 4.56 -8.37 -13.48
N PRO A 131 5.49 -7.80 -14.26
CA PRO A 131 5.18 -6.69 -15.16
C PRO A 131 4.15 -7.06 -16.24
N GLU A 132 3.92 -8.36 -16.51
CA GLU A 132 2.93 -8.83 -17.47
C GLU A 132 1.48 -8.76 -16.94
N GLN A 133 1.28 -8.70 -15.63
CA GLN A 133 -0.07 -8.66 -15.01
C GLN A 133 -0.63 -7.25 -14.84
N ASP A 134 0.21 -6.23 -15.02
CA ASP A 134 -0.14 -4.80 -14.97
C ASP A 134 -0.50 -4.23 -16.35
N GLU A 135 -0.48 -5.05 -17.40
CA GLU A 135 -1.19 -4.69 -18.62
C GLU A 135 -2.70 -4.68 -18.32
N PRO A 136 -3.40 -3.56 -18.56
CA PRO A 136 -4.82 -3.48 -18.24
C PRO A 136 -5.57 -4.53 -19.06
N LYS A 137 -6.04 -5.58 -18.39
CA LYS A 137 -6.94 -6.57 -19.00
C LYS A 137 -8.11 -5.82 -19.62
N ALA A 138 -8.45 -6.15 -20.86
CA ALA A 138 -9.44 -5.46 -21.68
C ALA A 138 -10.82 -5.29 -20.99
N ASP A 139 -11.09 -6.07 -19.95
CA ASP A 139 -12.31 -6.00 -19.14
C ASP A 139 -12.36 -4.79 -18.19
N ASP A 140 -11.23 -4.35 -17.65
CA ASP A 140 -11.17 -3.15 -16.79
C ASP A 140 -11.24 -1.86 -17.63
N GLN A 141 -10.66 -1.89 -18.83
CA GLN A 141 -10.81 -0.81 -19.82
C GLN A 141 -12.27 -0.66 -20.27
N LYS A 142 -13.05 -1.76 -20.38
CA LYS A 142 -14.48 -1.71 -20.68
C LYS A 142 -15.31 -1.09 -19.54
N LYS A 143 -14.95 -1.32 -18.28
CA LYS A 143 -15.63 -0.72 -17.12
C LYS A 143 -15.31 0.76 -16.94
N GLU A 144 -14.06 1.17 -17.16
CA GLU A 144 -13.69 2.60 -17.16
C GLU A 144 -14.28 3.35 -18.37
N ALA A 145 -14.30 2.73 -19.56
CA ALA A 145 -14.97 3.31 -20.72
C ALA A 145 -16.48 3.48 -20.48
N ALA A 146 -17.17 2.46 -19.95
CA ALA A 146 -18.61 2.53 -19.65
C ALA A 146 -18.97 3.59 -18.60
N SER A 147 -18.15 3.75 -17.54
CA SER A 147 -18.37 4.78 -16.52
C SER A 147 -18.08 6.21 -17.02
N SER A 148 -17.13 6.35 -17.95
CA SER A 148 -16.82 7.65 -18.59
C SER A 148 -17.89 8.08 -19.61
N GLU A 149 -18.52 7.13 -20.33
CA GLU A 149 -19.61 7.41 -21.26
C GLU A 149 -20.91 7.84 -20.56
N GLU A 150 -21.25 7.24 -19.41
CA GLU A 150 -22.41 7.64 -18.61
C GLU A 150 -22.27 9.04 -18.01
N GLY A 151 -21.06 9.41 -17.57
CA GLY A 151 -20.74 10.76 -17.06
C GLY A 151 -20.76 11.84 -18.15
N GLY A 152 -20.22 11.53 -19.33
CA GLY A 152 -20.19 12.44 -20.47
C GLY A 152 -21.57 12.76 -21.05
N GLY A 153 -22.51 11.81 -20.99
CA GLY A 153 -23.88 11.99 -21.47
C GLY A 153 -24.71 13.01 -20.67
N ARG A 154 -24.45 13.18 -19.37
CA ARG A 154 -25.10 14.21 -18.54
C ARG A 154 -24.54 15.60 -18.85
N LEU A 155 -23.22 15.73 -18.97
CA LEU A 155 -22.55 16.99 -19.30
C LEU A 155 -22.92 17.47 -20.73
N ARG A 156 -22.99 16.57 -21.72
CA ARG A 156 -23.46 16.90 -23.08
C ARG A 156 -24.94 17.32 -23.12
N ARG A 157 -25.81 16.70 -22.30
CA ARG A 157 -27.22 17.09 -22.20
C ARG A 157 -27.41 18.48 -21.62
N VAL A 158 -26.64 18.80 -20.57
CA VAL A 158 -26.65 20.14 -19.96
C VAL A 158 -26.09 21.18 -20.95
N ALA A 159 -24.99 20.89 -21.63
CA ALA A 159 -24.40 21.78 -22.63
C ALA A 159 -25.35 22.07 -23.82
N ARG A 160 -26.09 21.06 -24.31
CA ARG A 160 -27.10 21.25 -25.38
C ARG A 160 -28.30 22.10 -24.92
N ARG A 161 -28.65 22.05 -23.63
CA ARG A 161 -29.71 22.87 -23.05
C ARG A 161 -29.32 24.35 -22.94
N PHE A 162 -28.04 24.63 -22.73
CA PHE A 162 -27.51 26.00 -22.69
C PHE A 162 -27.14 26.58 -24.06
N ARG A 163 -26.79 25.75 -25.05
CA ARG A 163 -26.30 26.24 -26.35
C ARG A 163 -27.38 26.47 -27.42
N GLY A 164 -28.60 25.93 -27.27
CA GLY A 164 -29.63 26.00 -28.31
C GLY A 164 -29.22 25.26 -29.60
N PRO A 165 -30.16 24.90 -30.49
CA PRO A 165 -29.82 24.24 -31.75
C PRO A 165 -29.20 25.28 -32.70
N GLU A 166 -28.06 24.92 -33.30
CA GLU A 166 -27.24 25.83 -34.11
C GLU A 166 -27.99 26.41 -35.32
N ALA A 167 -27.94 27.74 -35.47
CA ALA A 167 -27.81 28.36 -36.78
C ALA A 167 -26.32 28.37 -37.14
N GLY A 168 -25.99 27.82 -38.31
CA GLY A 168 -24.64 27.41 -38.67
C GLY A 168 -23.67 28.54 -39.02
N GLY A 169 -22.40 28.14 -39.09
CA GLY A 169 -21.42 28.73 -40.00
C GLY A 169 -20.23 29.43 -39.36
N ALA A 170 -19.04 28.98 -39.80
CA ALA A 170 -17.72 29.64 -39.77
C ALA A 170 -16.91 29.60 -38.46
N GLY A 171 -15.89 28.73 -38.44
CA GLY A 171 -14.55 29.16 -37.98
C GLY A 171 -13.72 29.63 -39.18
N PRO A 172 -12.42 29.95 -39.03
CA PRO A 172 -11.62 30.14 -37.82
C PRO A 172 -10.88 31.51 -37.80
N GLY A 173 -10.28 31.90 -36.67
CA GLY A 173 -9.46 33.12 -36.62
C GLY A 173 -8.50 33.13 -35.44
N ALA A 174 -7.24 32.76 -35.70
CA ALA A 174 -6.12 33.01 -34.82
C ALA A 174 -5.82 34.52 -34.76
N ALA A 175 -5.59 35.07 -33.56
CA ALA A 175 -4.79 36.28 -33.41
C ALA A 175 -4.21 36.38 -31.98
N ASP A 176 -2.92 36.62 -32.01
CA ASP A 176 -1.93 36.92 -30.98
C ASP A 176 -2.23 38.20 -30.16
N GLY A 177 -1.46 38.45 -29.08
CA GLY A 177 -1.27 39.80 -28.53
C GLY A 177 -1.68 40.00 -27.07
N GLY A 178 -0.71 40.01 -26.16
CA GLY A 178 -0.90 40.20 -24.73
C GLY A 178 -1.15 41.64 -24.24
N ALA A 179 -1.47 41.76 -22.95
CA ALA A 179 -1.12 42.92 -22.11
C ALA A 179 -1.29 42.56 -20.62
N LYS A 180 -0.21 42.75 -19.86
CA LYS A 180 -0.22 42.75 -18.38
C LYS A 180 -0.87 44.03 -17.88
N THR A 181 -1.73 43.96 -16.86
CA THR A 181 -1.80 44.98 -15.80
C THR A 181 -2.08 44.34 -14.44
N HIS A 182 -1.19 44.61 -13.50
CA HIS A 182 -1.35 44.33 -12.08
C HIS A 182 -2.29 45.34 -11.44
N THR A 183 -3.24 44.88 -10.61
CA THR A 183 -3.76 45.70 -9.51
C THR A 183 -3.86 44.85 -8.24
N LYS A 184 -3.05 45.24 -7.25
CA LYS A 184 -3.05 44.73 -5.88
C LYS A 184 -4.44 44.89 -5.26
N ARG A 185 -5.01 43.83 -4.68
CA ARG A 185 -6.10 43.95 -3.69
C ARG A 185 -5.63 43.45 -2.34
N THR A 186 -5.66 44.39 -1.40
CA THR A 186 -5.23 44.33 -0.02
C THR A 186 -6.11 43.40 0.83
N ARG A 187 -5.47 42.74 1.79
CA ARG A 187 -6.09 41.96 2.88
C ARG A 187 -7.07 42.83 3.69
N LYS A 188 -8.24 42.28 4.02
CA LYS A 188 -9.09 42.76 5.13
C LYS A 188 -9.25 41.62 6.13
N LYS A 189 -8.67 41.81 7.32
CA LYS A 189 -8.97 41.05 8.54
C LYS A 189 -10.40 41.40 8.98
N ILE A 190 -11.20 40.38 9.31
CA ILE A 190 -12.00 40.30 10.54
C ILE A 190 -11.82 38.87 11.04
#